data_AF-A0A9E3DH96-F1
#
_entry.id   AF-A0A9E3DH96-F1
#
_cell.length_a   1.000
_cell.length_b   1.000
_cell.length_c   1.000
_cell.angle_alpha   90.00
_cell.angle_beta   90.00
_cell.angle_gamma   90.00
#
_symmetry.space_group_name_H-M   'P 1'
#
loop_
_entity.id
_entity.type
_entity.pdbx_description
1 polymer ?
#
loop_
_entity_poly.entity_id
_entity_poly.type
_entity_poly.pdbx_seq_one_letter_code
_entity_poly.pdbx_strand_id
1 'polypeptide(L)'
;MVNSVLKSKIDSLWLDFHSGGITNPITVIEQISYLMFVRLLDITDSRNEKRAARLGKDFKRIFPSDKQYLRWSHLRNQGGEKMLTIVRERLFPFLRTGMRPDSAVGRFLKDANCLIPNANLLVRAVNAIEELPLTEGDTKG
;
A
#
# COMPACT_ATOMS: atom_id res chain seq x y z
N MET A 1 -1.74 -20.51 15.43
CA MET A 1 -1.26 -19.27 16.08
C MET A 1 -0.96 -18.14 15.09
N VAL A 2 -0.20 -18.35 14.00
CA VAL A 2 0.08 -17.28 13.01
C VAL A 2 -1.20 -16.70 12.38
N ASN A 3 -2.13 -17.57 11.98
CA ASN A 3 -3.40 -17.16 11.36
C ASN A 3 -4.33 -16.40 12.33
N SER A 4 -4.33 -16.73 13.62
CA SER A 4 -5.16 -16.03 14.62
C SER A 4 -4.65 -14.63 14.94
N VAL A 5 -3.33 -14.42 14.97
CA VAL A 5 -2.73 -13.09 15.14
C VAL A 5 -2.96 -12.23 13.92
N LEU A 6 -2.81 -12.79 12.72
CA LEU A 6 -3.07 -12.08 11.47
C LEU A 6 -4.52 -11.62 11.36
N LYS A 7 -5.47 -12.52 11.65
CA LYS A 7 -6.90 -12.20 11.68
C LYS A 7 -7.20 -11.07 12.67
N SER A 8 -6.66 -11.16 13.89
CA SER A 8 -6.82 -10.11 14.92
C SER A 8 -6.29 -8.74 14.45
N LYS A 9 -5.14 -8.69 13.76
CA LYS A 9 -4.61 -7.44 13.19
C LYS A 9 -5.52 -6.85 12.11
N ILE A 10 -6.07 -7.69 11.24
CA ILE A 10 -7.02 -7.26 10.19
C ILE A 10 -8.32 -6.75 10.84
N ASP A 11 -8.84 -7.45 11.84
CA ASP A 11 -10.04 -7.05 12.57
C ASP A 11 -9.83 -5.70 13.30
N SER A 12 -8.66 -5.50 13.92
CA SER A 12 -8.29 -4.22 14.54
C SER A 12 -8.21 -3.09 13.52
N LEU A 13 -7.62 -3.35 12.35
CA LEU A 13 -7.53 -2.37 11.28
C LEU A 13 -8.92 -1.98 10.77
N TRP A 14 -9.82 -2.96 10.64
CA TRP A 14 -11.21 -2.71 10.27
C TRP A 14 -11.91 -1.81 11.29
N LEU A 15 -11.74 -2.08 12.59
CA LEU A 15 -12.31 -1.27 13.68
C LEU A 15 -11.76 0.17 13.69
N ASP A 16 -10.48 0.34 13.41
CA ASP A 16 -9.85 1.67 13.31
C ASP A 16 -10.47 2.51 12.19
N PHE A 17 -10.69 1.91 11.02
CA PHE A 17 -11.33 2.57 9.87
C PHE A 17 -12.79 2.92 10.15
N HIS A 18 -13.53 1.98 10.75
CA HIS A 18 -14.92 2.19 11.15
C HIS A 18 -15.04 3.35 12.14
N SER A 19 -14.26 3.32 13.23
CA SER A 19 -14.24 4.36 14.26
C SER A 19 -13.66 5.69 13.76
N GLY A 20 -12.82 5.64 12.72
CA GLY A 20 -12.23 6.81 12.09
C GLY A 20 -13.16 7.55 11.12
N GLY A 21 -14.38 7.07 10.89
CA GLY A 21 -15.40 7.73 10.08
C GLY A 21 -15.72 7.07 8.74
N ILE A 22 -15.10 5.92 8.43
CA ILE A 22 -15.43 5.13 7.23
C ILE A 22 -16.33 3.96 7.67
N THR A 23 -17.63 4.21 7.71
CA THR A 23 -18.60 3.24 8.27
C THR A 23 -19.03 2.15 7.30
N ASN A 24 -18.94 2.40 5.98
CA ASN A 24 -19.28 1.40 4.95
C ASN A 24 -18.21 0.29 4.89
N PRO A 25 -18.56 -0.97 5.20
CA PRO A 25 -17.58 -2.07 5.23
C PRO A 25 -16.88 -2.31 3.89
N ILE A 26 -17.57 -2.11 2.76
CA ILE A 26 -16.97 -2.27 1.43
C ILE A 26 -15.87 -1.23 1.25
N THR A 27 -16.14 0.02 1.62
CA THR A 27 -15.16 1.10 1.55
C THR A 27 -13.96 0.85 2.46
N VAL A 28 -14.18 0.31 3.67
CA VAL A 28 -13.07 -0.08 4.57
C VAL A 28 -12.15 -1.10 3.89
N ILE A 29 -12.73 -2.15 3.30
CA ILE A 29 -11.99 -3.20 2.60
C ILE A 29 -11.20 -2.61 1.43
N GLU A 30 -11.79 -1.72 0.65
CA GLU A 30 -11.13 -1.05 -0.47
C GLU A 30 -9.91 -0.23 0.00
N GLN A 31 -10.07 0.61 1.02
CA GLN A 31 -8.97 1.45 1.51
C GLN A 31 -7.81 0.61 2.07
N ILE A 32 -8.12 -0.45 2.82
CA ILE A 32 -7.11 -1.40 3.32
C ILE A 32 -6.42 -2.09 2.13
N SER A 33 -7.19 -2.54 1.14
CA SER A 33 -6.67 -3.20 -0.07
C SER A 33 -5.74 -2.30 -0.87
N TYR A 34 -6.07 -1.02 -1.04
CA TYR A 34 -5.20 -0.06 -1.72
C TYR A 34 -3.87 0.13 -0.98
N LEU A 35 -3.89 0.29 0.34
CA LEU A 35 -2.66 0.46 1.13
C LEU A 35 -1.79 -0.81 1.11
N MET A 36 -2.40 -2.01 1.25
CA MET A 36 -1.69 -3.28 1.11
C MET A 36 -1.06 -3.43 -0.28
N PHE A 37 -1.78 -3.04 -1.33
CA PHE A 37 -1.27 -3.09 -2.69
C PHE A 37 -0.04 -2.19 -2.88
N VAL A 38 -0.06 -0.96 -2.35
CA VAL A 38 1.10 -0.05 -2.40
C VAL A 38 2.32 -0.68 -1.71
N ARG A 39 2.13 -1.34 -0.56
CA ARG A 39 3.21 -2.07 0.12
C ARG A 39 3.76 -3.21 -0.74
N LEU A 40 2.90 -4.01 -1.36
CA LEU A 40 3.32 -5.08 -2.27
C LEU A 40 4.10 -4.58 -3.48
N LEU A 41 3.71 -3.43 -4.04
CA LEU A 41 4.46 -2.78 -5.11
C LEU A 41 5.86 -2.40 -4.67
N ASP A 42 6.01 -1.77 -3.50
CA ASP A 42 7.32 -1.36 -2.98
C ASP A 42 8.23 -2.57 -2.68
N ILE A 43 7.67 -3.63 -2.09
CA ILE A 43 8.39 -4.89 -1.87
C ILE A 43 8.88 -5.48 -3.20
N THR A 44 8.00 -5.51 -4.21
CA THR A 44 8.31 -6.04 -5.54
C THR A 44 9.40 -5.22 -6.22
N ASP A 45 9.29 -3.89 -6.18
CA ASP A 45 10.27 -2.98 -6.79
C ASP A 45 11.64 -3.14 -6.10
N SER A 46 11.66 -3.25 -4.77
CA SER A 46 12.87 -3.52 -3.98
C SER A 46 13.50 -4.88 -4.32
N ARG A 47 12.69 -5.92 -4.52
CA ARG A 47 13.16 -7.26 -4.90
C ARG A 47 13.78 -7.23 -6.30
N ASN A 48 13.13 -6.55 -7.24
CA ASN A 48 13.62 -6.38 -8.61
C ASN A 48 14.93 -5.58 -8.65
N GLU A 49 15.02 -4.50 -7.88
CA GLU A 49 16.22 -3.67 -7.74
C GLU A 49 17.41 -4.49 -7.22
N LYS A 50 17.21 -5.26 -6.14
CA LYS A 50 18.26 -6.15 -5.60
C LYS A 50 18.69 -7.22 -6.61
N ARG A 51 17.73 -7.81 -7.34
CA ARG A 51 18.00 -8.83 -8.36
C ARG A 51 18.79 -8.25 -9.54
N ALA A 52 18.41 -7.06 -10.00
CA ALA A 52 19.08 -6.32 -11.07
C ALA A 52 20.53 -5.98 -10.71
N ALA A 53 20.73 -5.42 -9.50
CA ALA A 53 22.07 -5.12 -8.98
C ALA A 53 22.96 -6.37 -8.91
N ARG A 54 22.42 -7.52 -8.48
CA ARG A 54 23.17 -8.79 -8.42
C ARG A 54 23.52 -9.33 -9.81
N LEU A 55 22.66 -9.14 -10.80
CA LEU A 55 22.84 -9.67 -12.16
C LEU A 55 23.54 -8.69 -13.10
N GLY A 56 23.81 -7.45 -12.67
CA GLY A 56 24.34 -6.39 -13.51
C GLY A 56 23.42 -6.04 -14.69
N LYS A 57 22.10 -6.19 -14.52
CA LYS A 57 21.10 -5.93 -15.56
C LYS A 57 20.25 -4.73 -15.19
N ASP A 58 19.77 -4.02 -16.20
CA ASP A 58 18.73 -3.01 -16.02
C ASP A 58 17.41 -3.66 -15.60
N PHE A 59 16.61 -2.91 -14.83
CA PHE A 59 15.23 -3.28 -14.53
C PHE A 59 14.30 -2.09 -14.72
N LYS A 60 13.06 -2.42 -15.09
CA LYS A 60 11.99 -1.43 -15.14
C LYS A 60 11.43 -1.22 -13.74
N ARG A 61 11.63 -0.02 -13.19
CA ARG A 61 11.05 0.37 -11.90
C ARG A 61 9.53 0.45 -11.99
N ILE A 62 8.86 0.00 -10.93
CA ILE A 62 7.42 0.23 -10.73
C ILE A 62 7.21 1.70 -10.39
N PHE A 63 7.98 2.23 -9.44
CA PHE A 63 8.00 3.64 -9.13
C PHE A 63 9.11 4.32 -9.94
N PRO A 64 8.79 5.24 -10.86
CA PRO A 64 9.81 5.99 -11.60
C PRO A 64 10.78 6.75 -10.68
N SER A 65 11.96 7.11 -11.20
CA SER A 65 13.01 7.80 -10.41
C SER A 65 12.52 9.11 -9.80
N ASP A 66 11.65 9.85 -10.48
CA ASP A 66 11.04 11.09 -9.99
C ASP A 66 9.89 10.87 -8.99
N LYS A 67 9.50 9.61 -8.74
CA LYS A 67 8.36 9.21 -7.90
C LYS A 67 8.74 8.24 -6.78
N GLN A 68 10.03 8.14 -6.44
CA GLN A 68 10.49 7.30 -5.32
C GLN A 68 9.83 7.68 -3.99
N TYR A 69 9.44 8.96 -3.82
CA TYR A 69 8.74 9.43 -2.63
C TYR A 69 7.33 8.82 -2.43
N LEU A 70 6.77 8.14 -3.44
CA LEU A 70 5.49 7.42 -3.36
C LEU A 70 5.63 5.99 -2.83
N ARG A 71 6.86 5.48 -2.72
CA ARG A 71 7.12 4.13 -2.23
C ARG A 71 6.72 4.02 -0.76
N TRP A 72 6.19 2.86 -0.38
CA TRP A 72 5.77 2.57 0.98
C TRP A 72 6.88 2.87 2.01
N SER A 73 8.11 2.40 1.74
CA SER A 73 9.33 2.65 2.51
C SER A 73 9.64 4.14 2.74
N HIS A 74 9.25 5.03 1.84
CA HIS A 74 9.42 6.48 2.01
C HIS A 74 8.24 7.12 2.75
N LEU A 75 7.02 6.68 2.45
CA LEU A 75 5.79 7.21 3.05
C LEU A 75 5.74 6.99 4.57
N ARG A 76 6.08 5.79 5.04
CA ARG A 76 6.05 5.42 6.46
C ARG A 76 6.96 6.27 7.36
N ASN A 77 7.94 6.95 6.77
CA ASN A 77 8.90 7.80 7.47
C ASN A 77 8.50 9.29 7.42
N GLN A 78 7.36 9.63 6.81
CA GLN A 78 6.85 11.01 6.79
C GLN A 78 6.00 11.29 8.03
N GLY A 79 5.96 12.56 8.45
CA GLY A 79 4.97 13.01 9.45
C GLY A 79 3.55 12.81 8.93
N GLY A 80 2.60 12.53 9.83
CA GLY A 80 1.24 12.09 9.49
C GLY A 80 0.50 13.00 8.49
N GLU A 81 0.51 14.32 8.71
CA GLU A 81 -0.14 15.28 7.81
C GLU A 81 0.49 15.28 6.42
N LYS A 82 1.83 15.33 6.36
CA LYS A 82 2.55 15.26 5.09
C LYS A 82 2.29 13.94 4.35
N MET A 83 2.26 12.83 5.09
CA MET A 83 1.93 11.53 4.51
C MET A 83 0.52 11.53 3.93
N LEU A 84 -0.47 12.08 4.66
CA LEU A 84 -1.85 12.18 4.19
C LEU A 84 -1.94 12.99 2.89
N THR A 85 -1.27 14.14 2.81
CA THR A 85 -1.20 14.95 1.59
C THR A 85 -0.60 14.15 0.43
N ILE A 86 0.55 13.50 0.63
CA ILE A 86 1.20 12.72 -0.43
C ILE A 86 0.29 11.56 -0.88
N VAL A 87 -0.30 10.83 0.06
CA VAL A 87 -1.18 9.70 -0.23
C VAL A 87 -2.39 10.19 -1.06
N ARG A 88 -3.09 11.22 -0.58
CA ARG A 88 -4.30 11.73 -1.23
C ARG A 88 -4.04 12.37 -2.59
N GLU A 89 -3.03 13.23 -2.69
CA GLU A 89 -2.82 14.10 -3.85
C GLU A 89 -1.84 13.56 -4.89
N ARG A 90 -1.03 12.55 -4.54
CA ARG A 90 0.02 12.02 -5.42
C ARG A 90 -0.07 10.52 -5.62
N LEU A 91 -0.17 9.75 -4.53
CA LEU A 91 -0.18 8.29 -4.60
C LEU A 91 -1.43 7.74 -5.29
N PHE A 92 -2.62 8.14 -4.86
CA PHE A 92 -3.86 7.65 -5.47
C PHE A 92 -4.01 8.03 -6.95
N PRO A 93 -3.69 9.26 -7.38
CA PRO A 93 -3.56 9.58 -8.81
C PRO A 93 -2.57 8.66 -9.54
N PHE A 94 -1.41 8.38 -8.95
CA PHE A 94 -0.43 7.46 -9.52
C PHE A 94 -0.97 6.03 -9.64
N LEU A 95 -1.75 5.53 -8.67
CA LEU A 95 -2.37 4.21 -8.77
C LEU A 95 -3.37 4.11 -9.93
N ARG A 96 -4.15 5.17 -10.18
CA ARG A 96 -5.12 5.22 -11.27
C ARG A 96 -4.47 5.19 -12.66
N THR A 97 -3.35 5.89 -12.83
CA THR A 97 -2.75 6.12 -14.16
C THR A 97 -1.45 5.36 -14.42
N GLY A 98 -0.73 4.99 -13.36
CA GLY A 98 0.59 4.37 -13.43
C GLY A 98 0.57 2.86 -13.64
N MET A 99 -0.60 2.23 -13.50
CA MET A 99 -0.78 0.79 -13.64
C MET A 99 -1.42 0.44 -14.99
N ARG A 100 -1.13 -0.76 -15.50
CA ARG A 100 -1.68 -1.31 -16.77
C ARG A 100 -3.21 -1.33 -16.73
N PRO A 101 -3.92 -0.41 -17.44
CA PRO A 101 -5.37 -0.25 -17.29
C PRO A 101 -6.18 -1.46 -17.78
N ASP A 102 -5.58 -2.24 -18.69
CA ASP A 102 -6.11 -3.47 -19.28
C ASP A 102 -6.09 -4.67 -18.32
N SER A 103 -5.30 -4.60 -17.25
CA SER A 103 -5.21 -5.65 -16.23
C SER A 103 -6.39 -5.62 -15.24
N ALA A 104 -6.65 -6.76 -14.57
CA ALA A 104 -7.63 -6.83 -13.48
C ALA A 104 -7.33 -5.82 -12.35
N VAL A 105 -6.05 -5.64 -12.05
CA VAL A 105 -5.54 -4.66 -11.08
C VAL A 105 -5.79 -3.24 -11.56
N GLY A 106 -5.52 -2.94 -12.83
CA GLY A 106 -5.79 -1.63 -13.42
C GLY A 106 -7.26 -1.24 -13.35
N ARG A 107 -8.19 -2.19 -13.59
CA ARG A 107 -9.63 -1.96 -13.42
C ARG A 107 -10.02 -1.65 -11.98
N PHE A 108 -9.47 -2.38 -11.01
CA PHE A 108 -9.71 -2.14 -9.58
C PHE A 108 -9.19 -0.76 -9.12
N LEU A 109 -8.07 -0.32 -9.69
CA LEU A 109 -7.44 0.95 -9.32
C LEU A 109 -7.97 2.16 -10.07
N LYS A 110 -8.67 1.97 -11.21
CA LYS A 110 -9.11 3.06 -12.10
C LYS A 110 -9.85 4.18 -11.37
N ASP A 111 -10.70 3.80 -10.41
CA ASP A 111 -11.56 4.72 -9.65
C ASP A 111 -11.10 4.87 -8.20
N ALA A 112 -9.87 4.44 -7.88
CA ALA A 112 -9.33 4.48 -6.53
C ALA A 112 -9.27 5.92 -6.02
N ASN A 113 -9.89 6.18 -4.87
CA ASN A 113 -9.84 7.46 -4.15
C ASN A 113 -9.46 7.25 -2.69
N CYS A 114 -8.66 8.18 -2.15
CA CYS A 114 -8.29 8.17 -0.74
C CYS A 114 -9.45 8.73 0.07
N LEU A 115 -10.12 7.86 0.83
CA LEU A 115 -11.24 8.23 1.70
C LEU A 115 -10.82 8.32 3.17
N ILE A 116 -9.52 8.14 3.47
CA ILE A 116 -8.98 8.26 4.81
C ILE A 116 -9.11 9.72 5.28
N PRO A 117 -9.88 9.98 6.35
CA PRO A 117 -10.30 11.34 6.69
C PRO A 117 -9.19 12.16 7.36
N ASN A 118 -8.31 11.52 8.14
CA ASN A 118 -7.28 12.22 8.92
C ASN A 118 -5.96 11.46 8.99
N ALA A 119 -4.90 12.17 9.39
CA ALA A 119 -3.54 11.65 9.44
C ALA A 119 -3.37 10.55 10.48
N ASN A 120 -4.04 10.65 11.63
CA ASN A 120 -3.92 9.67 12.71
C ASN A 120 -4.40 8.28 12.27
N LEU A 121 -5.54 8.22 11.57
CA LEU A 121 -6.04 6.96 11.01
C LEU A 121 -5.07 6.40 9.97
N LEU A 122 -4.53 7.25 9.08
CA LEU A 122 -3.55 6.81 8.09
C LEU A 122 -2.28 6.23 8.74
N VAL A 123 -1.75 6.90 9.77
CA VAL A 123 -0.55 6.43 10.50
C VAL A 123 -0.81 5.06 11.14
N ARG A 124 -1.95 4.89 11.83
CA ARG A 124 -2.33 3.59 12.40
C ARG A 124 -2.42 2.52 11.33
N ALA A 125 -3.07 2.83 10.21
CA ALA A 125 -3.23 1.91 9.09
C ALA A 125 -1.88 1.48 8.49
N VAL A 126 -0.99 2.44 8.25
CA VAL A 126 0.35 2.17 7.72
C VAL A 126 1.16 1.30 8.67
N ASN A 127 1.14 1.59 9.98
CA ASN A 127 1.86 0.79 10.97
C ASN A 127 1.29 -0.63 11.06
N ALA A 128 -0.03 -0.79 11.10
CA ALA A 128 -0.68 -2.10 11.15
C ALA A 128 -0.37 -2.94 9.90
N ILE A 129 -0.44 -2.32 8.71
CA ILE A 129 -0.15 -2.99 7.44
C ILE A 129 1.33 -3.35 7.33
N GLU A 130 2.24 -2.55 7.90
CA GLU A 130 3.67 -2.85 7.92
C GLU A 130 3.99 -4.13 8.69
N GLU A 131 3.22 -4.45 9.72
CA GLU A 131 3.43 -5.68 10.49
C GLU A 131 2.85 -6.93 9.84
N LEU A 132 2.11 -6.79 8.72
CA LEU A 132 1.51 -7.94 8.05
C LEU A 132 2.59 -8.77 7.31
N PRO A 133 2.55 -10.11 7.40
CA PRO A 133 3.47 -11.00 6.68
C PRO A 133 3.05 -11.19 5.21
N LEU A 134 3.06 -10.11 4.42
CA LEU A 134 2.55 -10.12 3.03
C LEU A 134 3.35 -11.01 2.07
N THR A 135 4.57 -11.42 2.44
CA THR A 135 5.46 -12.24 1.59
C THR A 135 5.78 -13.62 2.16
N GLU A 136 5.31 -13.96 3.36
CA GLU A 136 5.74 -15.21 4.03
C GLU A 136 5.25 -16.49 3.33
N GLY A 137 4.21 -16.40 2.48
CA GLY A 137 3.73 -17.52 1.65
C GLY A 137 4.46 -17.70 0.31
N ASP A 138 5.28 -16.74 -0.10
CA ASP A 138 5.89 -16.65 -1.45
C ASP A 138 7.27 -17.35 -1.52
N THR A 139 7.61 -18.17 -0.53
CA THR A 139 8.87 -18.93 -0.40
C THR A 139 8.81 -20.36 -0.94
N LYS A 140 7.68 -20.76 -1.55
CA LYS A 140 7.54 -22.04 -2.25
C LYS A 140 7.69 -21.83 -3.76
N GLY A 141 8.93 -21.65 -4.20
CA GLY A 141 9.33 -21.61 -5.60
C GLY A 141 10.77 -22.05 -5.74
#